data_AF-A0A8K0VR14-F1
#
_entry.id   AF-A0A8K0VR14-F1
#
_cell.length_a   1.000
_cell.length_b   1.000
_cell.length_c   1.000
_cell.angle_alpha   90.00
_cell.angle_beta   90.00
_cell.angle_gamma   90.00
#
_symmetry.space_group_name_H-M   'P 1'
#
loop_
_entity.id
_entity.type
_entity.pdbx_description
1 polymer ?
#
loop_
_entity_poly.entity_id
_entity_poly.type
_entity_poly.pdbx_seq_one_letter_code
_entity_poly.pdbx_strand_id
1 'polypeptide(L)'
;MWAVTLFPFIGNLWLPHFINVLETAGAICHVVFFFASIVVLATMAEKSSASYVFQTLTHDASGWSNPAVAWGLGLLTVTYPLTGFDGILHMSDEVRQARVRVPRSMIFSVVVNATMQFLYMLTVLFCIGDVDTVSTSPLPIIQVYYQAIGSRAVTNLFVFMFAFILFVSFFNVFASVSRLLWAFSRDNGLPFSRVFAKVHPKLKMPVNALCAVATCLCLLGLINIGSSTAFNAFISLPALALYMSYFFPIFFLFWRRLSTNHSTPIPWGPFKLGKAGPLINLGAMGYIIFILIWMPLPGALPVDRWNLNYAGPVVGAVLVAAALDWCVNGRRRFRVPVAPIISD
;
A
#
# COMPACT_ATOMS: atom_id res chain seq x y z
N MET A 1 -4.47 -17.01 9.01
CA MET A 1 -4.32 -15.58 9.41
C MET A 1 -3.77 -15.45 10.82
N TRP A 2 -4.47 -15.94 11.86
CA TRP A 2 -4.01 -15.79 13.26
C TRP A 2 -2.60 -16.33 13.54
N ALA A 3 -2.30 -17.55 13.09
CA ALA A 3 -0.96 -18.12 13.21
C ALA A 3 0.11 -17.26 12.52
N VAL A 4 -0.22 -16.69 11.35
CA VAL A 4 0.68 -15.81 10.59
C VAL A 4 0.91 -14.49 11.34
N THR A 5 -0.11 -13.92 11.97
CA THR A 5 -0.02 -12.68 12.78
C THR A 5 0.83 -12.85 14.05
N LEU A 6 0.87 -14.05 14.64
CA LEU A 6 1.71 -14.32 15.81
C LEU A 6 3.20 -14.15 15.52
N PHE A 7 3.66 -14.48 14.30
CA PHE A 7 5.08 -14.35 13.95
C PHE A 7 5.57 -12.88 13.96
N PRO A 8 4.95 -11.93 13.25
CA PRO A 8 5.27 -10.51 13.38
C PRO A 8 5.09 -9.97 14.79
N PHE A 9 4.08 -10.42 15.52
CA PHE A 9 3.85 -9.97 16.89
C PHE A 9 5.02 -10.33 17.81
N ILE A 10 5.41 -11.61 17.82
CA ILE A 10 6.53 -12.09 18.64
C ILE A 10 7.85 -11.50 18.14
N GLY A 11 8.06 -11.49 16.82
CA GLY A 11 9.27 -10.94 16.20
C GLY A 11 9.48 -9.48 16.57
N ASN A 12 8.44 -8.65 16.47
CA ASN A 12 8.53 -7.23 16.81
C ASN A 12 8.77 -6.98 18.30
N LEU A 13 8.33 -7.89 19.19
CA LEU A 13 8.51 -7.75 20.62
C LEU A 13 9.90 -8.16 21.12
N TRP A 14 10.46 -9.26 20.61
CA TRP A 14 11.63 -9.92 21.22
C TRP A 14 12.88 -9.92 20.33
N LEU A 15 12.76 -9.58 19.05
CA LEU A 15 13.76 -9.89 18.04
C LEU A 15 14.09 -8.69 17.11
N PRO A 16 14.29 -7.45 17.63
CA PRO A 16 14.53 -6.29 16.76
C PRO A 16 15.81 -6.42 15.91
N HIS A 17 16.85 -7.10 16.42
CA HIS A 17 18.07 -7.34 15.65
C HIS A 17 17.86 -8.36 14.51
N PHE A 18 17.03 -9.38 14.76
CA PHE A 18 16.65 -10.37 13.75
C PHE A 18 15.74 -9.76 12.68
N ILE A 19 14.85 -8.84 13.04
CA ILE A 19 14.02 -8.11 12.08
C ILE A 19 14.89 -7.34 11.10
N ASN A 20 15.89 -6.59 11.56
CA ASN A 20 16.79 -5.85 10.65
C ASN A 20 17.51 -6.77 9.65
N VAL A 21 17.93 -7.96 10.10
CA VAL A 21 18.55 -8.98 9.23
C VAL A 21 17.52 -9.52 8.24
N LEU A 22 16.31 -9.83 8.70
CA LEU A 22 15.21 -10.32 7.89
C LEU A 22 14.78 -9.30 6.82
N GLU A 23 14.74 -8.01 7.16
CA GLU A 23 14.45 -6.91 6.25
C GLU A 23 15.52 -6.77 5.17
N THR A 24 16.80 -6.83 5.57
CA THR A 24 17.92 -6.76 4.62
C THR A 24 17.92 -7.97 3.68
N ALA A 25 17.71 -9.17 4.23
CA ALA A 25 17.58 -10.40 3.45
C ALA A 25 16.37 -10.34 2.52
N GLY A 26 15.22 -9.85 3.00
CA GLY A 26 14.01 -9.66 2.22
C GLY A 26 14.20 -8.68 1.06
N ALA A 27 14.94 -7.58 1.26
CA ALA A 27 15.27 -6.63 0.22
C ALA A 27 16.19 -7.24 -0.85
N ILE A 28 17.21 -8.01 -0.45
CA ILE A 28 18.08 -8.74 -1.38
C ILE A 28 17.26 -9.77 -2.16
N CYS A 29 16.46 -10.59 -1.47
CA CYS A 29 15.59 -11.58 -2.09
C CYS A 29 14.59 -10.92 -3.04
N HIS A 30 14.04 -9.76 -2.72
CA HIS A 30 13.13 -9.02 -3.60
C HIS A 30 13.75 -8.72 -4.96
N VAL A 31 15.00 -8.21 -4.96
CA VAL A 31 15.74 -7.92 -6.21
C VAL A 31 16.14 -9.20 -6.94
N VAL A 32 16.66 -10.20 -6.22
CA VAL A 32 17.07 -11.49 -6.81
C VAL A 32 15.87 -12.22 -7.43
N PHE A 33 14.74 -12.26 -6.73
CA PHE A 33 13.53 -12.94 -7.19
C PHE A 33 12.93 -12.24 -8.40
N PHE A 34 13.00 -10.90 -8.45
CA PHE A 34 12.63 -10.14 -9.65
C PHE A 34 13.44 -10.57 -10.88
N PHE A 35 14.77 -10.64 -10.78
CA PHE A 35 15.60 -11.10 -11.90
C PHE A 35 15.35 -12.56 -12.25
N ALA A 36 15.21 -13.44 -11.25
CA ALA A 36 14.88 -14.85 -11.48
C ALA A 36 13.55 -15.01 -12.23
N SER A 37 12.52 -14.25 -11.86
CA SER A 37 11.23 -14.20 -12.54
C SER A 37 11.35 -13.76 -13.99
N ILE A 38 12.10 -12.68 -14.26
CA ILE A 38 12.31 -12.21 -15.64
C ILE A 38 13.05 -13.27 -16.46
N VAL A 39 14.15 -13.82 -15.93
CA VAL A 39 14.97 -14.80 -16.65
C VAL A 39 14.16 -16.06 -16.97
N VAL A 40 13.38 -16.58 -16.03
CA VAL A 40 12.57 -17.78 -16.27
C VAL A 40 11.48 -17.53 -17.31
N LEU A 41 10.71 -16.45 -17.19
CA LEU A 41 9.70 -16.14 -18.21
C LEU A 41 10.36 -15.86 -19.58
N ALA A 42 11.46 -15.13 -19.61
CA ALA A 42 12.17 -14.80 -20.84
C ALA A 42 12.85 -16.01 -21.50
N THR A 43 13.16 -17.08 -20.78
CA THR A 43 13.84 -18.26 -21.36
C THR A 43 12.89 -19.43 -21.62
N MET A 44 11.85 -19.60 -20.81
CA MET A 44 10.98 -20.77 -20.86
C MET A 44 9.64 -20.50 -21.55
N ALA A 45 9.13 -19.27 -21.51
CA ALA A 45 7.82 -18.96 -22.09
C ALA A 45 7.89 -18.74 -23.61
N GLU A 46 6.84 -19.20 -24.30
CA GLU A 46 6.52 -18.75 -25.66
C GLU A 46 6.22 -17.23 -25.66
N LYS A 47 6.68 -16.55 -26.71
CA LYS A 47 6.66 -15.09 -26.77
C LYS A 47 5.58 -14.57 -27.70
N SER A 48 4.74 -13.69 -27.18
CA SER A 48 3.80 -12.92 -27.98
C SER A 48 4.53 -11.88 -28.84
N SER A 49 3.89 -11.45 -29.92
CA SER A 49 4.44 -10.40 -30.79
C SER A 49 4.33 -9.02 -30.13
N ALA A 50 5.23 -8.09 -30.49
CA ALA A 50 5.15 -6.71 -30.00
C ALA A 50 3.84 -6.02 -30.42
N SER A 51 3.31 -6.36 -31.61
CA SER A 51 2.01 -5.85 -32.06
C SER A 51 0.89 -6.25 -31.11
N TYR A 52 0.88 -7.51 -30.66
CA TYR A 52 -0.10 -7.99 -29.70
C TYR A 52 0.01 -7.21 -28.38
N VAL A 53 1.21 -7.12 -27.82
CA VAL A 53 1.44 -6.49 -26.51
C VAL A 53 1.06 -5.00 -26.48
N PHE A 54 1.34 -4.25 -27.55
CA PHE A 54 1.12 -2.80 -27.56
C PHE A 54 -0.16 -2.33 -28.24
N GLN A 55 -0.79 -3.15 -29.09
CA GLN A 55 -1.96 -2.73 -29.87
C GLN A 55 -3.25 -3.50 -29.52
N THR A 56 -3.17 -4.61 -28.78
CA THR A 56 -4.35 -5.40 -28.42
C THR A 56 -4.90 -4.95 -27.06
N LEU A 57 -6.18 -4.57 -27.03
CA LEU A 57 -6.93 -4.29 -25.80
C LEU A 57 -8.00 -5.37 -25.58
N THR A 58 -7.75 -6.26 -24.64
CA THR A 58 -8.72 -7.28 -24.22
C THR A 58 -9.68 -6.66 -23.20
N HIS A 59 -10.95 -6.47 -23.56
CA HIS A 59 -11.96 -5.82 -22.72
C HIS A 59 -13.19 -6.69 -22.43
N ASP A 60 -13.45 -7.67 -23.30
CA ASP A 60 -14.67 -8.49 -23.29
C ASP A 60 -14.85 -9.31 -21.99
N ALA A 61 -13.74 -9.74 -21.38
CA ALA A 61 -13.76 -10.55 -20.15
C ALA A 61 -14.39 -9.83 -18.95
N SER A 62 -14.40 -8.49 -18.94
CA SER A 62 -14.95 -7.70 -17.85
C SER A 62 -16.46 -7.43 -18.00
N GLY A 63 -17.06 -7.74 -19.15
CA GLY A 63 -18.46 -7.39 -19.45
C GLY A 63 -18.73 -5.89 -19.63
N TRP A 64 -17.71 -5.03 -19.48
CA TRP A 64 -17.82 -3.61 -19.80
C TRP A 64 -17.74 -3.39 -21.31
N SER A 65 -18.82 -2.85 -21.90
CA SER A 65 -18.89 -2.54 -23.33
C SER A 65 -18.08 -1.32 -23.74
N ASN A 66 -17.72 -0.44 -22.80
CA ASN A 66 -16.92 0.74 -23.08
C ASN A 66 -15.42 0.44 -22.88
N PRO A 67 -14.60 0.47 -23.96
CA PRO A 67 -13.16 0.17 -23.87
C PRO A 67 -12.39 1.12 -22.94
N ALA A 68 -12.82 2.38 -22.83
CA ALA A 68 -12.19 3.35 -21.94
C ALA A 68 -12.40 2.99 -20.46
N VAL A 69 -13.55 2.39 -20.13
CA VAL A 69 -13.84 1.91 -18.78
C VAL A 69 -12.99 0.69 -18.45
N ALA A 70 -12.93 -0.29 -19.36
CA ALA A 70 -12.08 -1.46 -19.19
C ALA A 70 -10.60 -1.09 -19.04
N TRP A 71 -10.12 -0.13 -19.85
CA TRP A 71 -8.76 0.41 -19.75
C TRP A 71 -8.52 1.13 -18.42
N GLY A 72 -9.45 1.98 -17.99
CA GLY A 72 -9.37 2.68 -16.70
C GLY A 72 -9.32 1.73 -15.51
N LEU A 73 -10.11 0.66 -15.54
CA LEU A 73 -10.09 -0.42 -14.55
C LEU A 73 -8.75 -1.17 -14.55
N GLY A 74 -8.22 -1.51 -15.72
CA GLY A 74 -6.91 -2.14 -15.87
C GLY A 74 -5.78 -1.28 -15.29
N LEU A 75 -5.81 0.04 -15.52
CA LEU A 75 -4.82 0.98 -15.00
C LEU A 75 -4.77 1.03 -13.46
N LEU A 76 -5.86 0.71 -12.76
CA LEU A 76 -5.85 0.67 -11.31
C LEU A 76 -5.01 -0.48 -10.75
N THR A 77 -4.94 -1.61 -11.44
CA THR A 77 -4.19 -2.78 -10.97
C THR A 77 -2.70 -2.47 -10.80
N VAL A 78 -2.16 -1.53 -11.59
CA VAL A 78 -0.76 -1.10 -11.50
C VAL A 78 -0.51 -0.01 -10.46
N THR A 79 -1.56 0.59 -9.89
CA THR A 79 -1.42 1.64 -8.87
C THR A 79 -1.06 1.07 -7.51
N TYR A 80 -1.69 -0.05 -7.12
CA TYR A 80 -1.54 -0.66 -5.81
C TYR A 80 -0.09 -1.06 -5.46
N PRO A 81 0.70 -1.68 -6.36
CA PRO A 81 2.05 -2.13 -6.02
C PRO A 81 3.04 -1.01 -5.69
N LEU A 82 2.76 0.24 -6.06
CA LEU A 82 3.60 1.42 -5.77
C LEU A 82 3.16 2.18 -4.52
N THR A 83 2.18 1.66 -3.76
CA THR A 83 1.73 2.29 -2.51
C THR A 83 2.65 1.95 -1.34
N GLY A 84 2.46 2.63 -0.20
CA GLY A 84 3.22 2.37 1.03
C GLY A 84 4.63 2.96 1.07
N PHE A 85 4.98 3.80 0.10
CA PHE A 85 6.26 4.52 0.04
C PHE A 85 6.48 5.47 1.23
N ASP A 86 5.40 5.84 1.92
CA ASP A 86 5.37 6.66 3.14
C ASP A 86 5.72 5.88 4.41
N GLY A 87 5.81 4.55 4.35
CA GLY A 87 6.11 3.71 5.52
C GLY A 87 7.38 4.10 6.27
N ILE A 88 8.40 4.61 5.56
CA ILE A 88 9.64 5.12 6.16
C ILE A 88 9.42 6.38 7.03
N LEU A 89 8.36 7.15 6.80
CA LEU A 89 7.99 8.29 7.64
C LEU A 89 7.62 7.84 9.06
N HIS A 90 6.97 6.68 9.18
CA HIS A 90 6.48 6.15 10.46
C HIS A 90 7.63 5.68 11.38
N MET A 91 8.83 5.55 10.82
CA MET A 91 10.06 5.13 11.49
C MET A 91 11.16 6.19 11.35
N SER A 92 10.79 7.43 11.02
CA SER A 92 11.75 8.51 10.77
C SER A 92 12.65 8.83 11.96
N ASP A 93 12.18 8.60 13.19
CA ASP A 93 12.96 8.74 14.42
C ASP A 93 14.15 7.77 14.53
N GLU A 94 14.12 6.66 13.77
CA GLU A 94 15.21 5.66 13.72
C GLU A 94 16.21 5.93 12.59
N VAL A 95 15.89 6.88 11.69
CA VAL A 95 16.71 7.22 10.54
C VAL A 95 17.70 8.33 10.89
N ARG A 96 18.99 8.02 10.78
CA ARG A 96 20.06 9.04 10.90
C ARG A 96 19.86 10.13 9.85
N GLN A 97 19.87 11.40 10.26
CA GLN A 97 19.63 12.54 9.37
C GLN A 97 18.29 12.44 8.60
N ALA A 98 17.21 12.08 9.31
CA ALA A 98 15.88 11.83 8.73
C ALA A 98 15.41 12.92 7.75
N ARG A 99 15.60 14.21 8.10
CA ARG A 99 15.21 15.37 7.27
C ARG A 99 15.80 15.37 5.85
N VAL A 100 16.93 14.69 5.62
CA VAL A 100 17.60 14.58 4.31
C VAL A 100 17.42 13.19 3.71
N ARG A 101 17.61 12.14 4.53
CA ARG A 101 17.63 10.75 4.03
C ARG A 101 16.24 10.22 3.72
N VAL A 102 15.22 10.57 4.52
CA VAL A 102 13.87 10.05 4.33
C VAL A 102 13.27 10.49 2.98
N PRO A 103 13.27 11.78 2.60
CA PRO A 103 12.75 12.20 1.30
C PRO A 103 13.47 11.55 0.12
N ARG A 104 14.81 11.44 0.18
CA ARG A 104 15.61 10.79 -0.87
C ARG A 104 15.31 9.30 -0.98
N SER A 105 15.16 8.61 0.16
CA SER A 105 14.86 7.18 0.21
C SER A 105 13.46 6.88 -0.32
N MET A 106 12.47 7.73 -0.01
CA MET A 106 11.12 7.61 -0.58
C MET A 106 11.15 7.70 -2.11
N ILE A 107 11.80 8.74 -2.66
CA ILE A 107 11.91 8.93 -4.11
C ILE A 107 12.65 7.76 -4.76
N PHE A 108 13.80 7.38 -4.21
CA PHE A 108 14.61 6.28 -4.74
C PHE A 108 13.82 4.96 -4.74
N SER A 109 13.16 4.64 -3.63
CA SER A 109 12.33 3.43 -3.51
C SER A 109 11.21 3.40 -4.56
N VAL A 110 10.47 4.51 -4.73
CA VAL A 110 9.39 4.58 -5.72
C VAL A 110 9.93 4.43 -7.14
N VAL A 111 11.04 5.10 -7.48
CA VAL A 111 11.63 5.03 -8.83
C VAL A 111 12.12 3.62 -9.16
N VAL A 112 12.82 2.96 -8.23
CA VAL A 112 13.31 1.59 -8.40
C VAL A 112 12.14 0.62 -8.55
N ASN A 113 11.16 0.68 -7.65
CA ASN A 113 9.99 -0.20 -7.71
C ASN A 113 9.14 0.03 -8.96
N ALA A 114 8.94 1.29 -9.39
CA ALA A 114 8.22 1.60 -10.63
C ALA A 114 8.92 1.05 -11.87
N THR A 115 10.26 1.13 -11.90
CA THR A 115 11.05 0.58 -13.00
C THR A 115 10.99 -0.94 -13.01
N MET A 116 11.16 -1.59 -11.86
CA MET A 116 11.02 -3.04 -11.72
C MET A 116 9.61 -3.50 -12.13
N GLN A 117 8.57 -2.83 -11.66
CA GLN A 117 7.19 -3.15 -12.03
C GLN A 117 6.94 -3.00 -13.52
N PHE A 118 7.43 -1.93 -14.15
CA PHE A 118 7.29 -1.73 -15.59
C PHE A 118 7.97 -2.85 -16.39
N LEU A 119 9.22 -3.19 -16.06
CA LEU A 119 9.96 -4.27 -16.72
C LEU A 119 9.32 -5.64 -16.49
N TYR A 120 8.84 -5.90 -15.28
CA TYR A 120 8.15 -7.14 -14.94
C TYR A 120 6.83 -7.26 -15.72
N MET A 121 6.02 -6.22 -15.73
CA MET A 121 4.75 -6.21 -16.44
C MET A 121 4.94 -6.41 -17.94
N LEU A 122 5.94 -5.73 -18.53
CA LEU A 122 6.30 -5.95 -19.93
C LEU A 122 6.67 -7.41 -20.18
N THR A 123 7.50 -8.01 -19.32
CA THR A 123 7.89 -9.42 -19.44
C THR A 123 6.67 -10.34 -19.36
N VAL A 124 5.77 -10.12 -18.40
CA VAL A 124 4.53 -10.90 -18.25
C VAL A 124 3.65 -10.78 -19.50
N LEU A 125 3.45 -9.58 -20.04
CA LEU A 125 2.62 -9.38 -21.23
C LEU A 125 3.20 -10.10 -22.47
N PHE A 126 4.53 -10.11 -22.63
CA PHE A 126 5.18 -10.87 -23.69
C PHE A 126 5.14 -12.38 -23.48
N CYS A 127 4.97 -12.85 -22.24
CA CYS A 127 5.06 -14.26 -21.84
C CYS A 127 3.73 -14.81 -21.29
N ILE A 128 2.60 -14.10 -21.54
CA ILE A 128 1.32 -14.38 -20.86
C ILE A 128 0.73 -15.74 -21.26
N GLY A 129 1.06 -16.23 -22.46
CA GLY A 129 0.51 -17.46 -23.00
C GLY A 129 -0.95 -17.32 -23.38
N ASP A 130 -1.76 -18.33 -23.05
CA ASP A 130 -3.20 -18.32 -23.30
C ASP A 130 -3.93 -17.47 -22.24
N VAL A 131 -4.44 -16.31 -22.69
CA VAL A 131 -5.14 -15.32 -21.85
C VAL A 131 -6.47 -15.85 -21.33
N ASP A 132 -7.16 -16.74 -22.04
CA ASP A 132 -8.45 -17.29 -21.60
C ASP A 132 -8.22 -18.23 -20.40
N THR A 133 -7.18 -19.06 -20.47
CA THR A 133 -6.77 -19.91 -19.34
C THR A 133 -6.24 -19.08 -18.16
N VAL A 134 -5.52 -17.98 -18.41
CA VAL A 134 -5.01 -17.09 -17.35
C VAL A 134 -6.14 -16.35 -16.64
N SER A 135 -7.09 -15.80 -17.38
CA SER A 135 -8.19 -14.97 -16.86
C SER A 135 -9.21 -15.76 -16.05
N THR A 136 -9.38 -17.05 -16.34
CA THR A 136 -10.27 -17.96 -15.60
C THR A 136 -9.59 -18.63 -14.40
N SER A 137 -8.28 -18.50 -14.27
CA SER A 137 -7.53 -19.11 -13.16
C SER A 137 -7.76 -18.35 -11.84
N PRO A 138 -7.92 -19.05 -10.70
CA PRO A 138 -8.01 -18.41 -9.39
C PRO A 138 -6.80 -17.55 -9.03
N LEU A 139 -5.61 -17.92 -9.54
CA LEU A 139 -4.36 -17.21 -9.33
C LEU A 139 -3.65 -17.02 -10.68
N PRO A 140 -4.05 -15.99 -11.47
CA PRO A 140 -3.62 -15.82 -12.86
C PRO A 140 -2.11 -15.82 -13.05
N ILE A 141 -1.36 -15.17 -12.16
CA ILE A 141 0.09 -15.08 -12.29
C ILE A 141 0.77 -16.46 -12.12
N ILE A 142 0.25 -17.32 -11.26
CA ILE A 142 0.78 -18.69 -11.08
C ILE A 142 0.52 -19.50 -12.34
N GLN A 143 -0.62 -19.28 -12.98
CA GLN A 143 -0.95 -19.92 -14.24
C GLN A 143 0.00 -19.48 -15.36
N VAL A 144 0.39 -18.20 -15.43
CA VAL A 144 1.42 -17.72 -16.37
C VAL A 144 2.74 -18.47 -16.18
N TYR A 145 3.23 -18.59 -14.93
CA TYR A 145 4.44 -19.37 -14.64
C TYR A 145 4.28 -20.86 -15.00
N TYR A 146 3.12 -21.45 -14.70
CA TYR A 146 2.87 -22.85 -15.01
C TYR A 146 2.86 -23.13 -16.52
N GLN A 147 2.20 -22.27 -17.31
CA GLN A 147 2.19 -22.38 -18.77
C GLN A 147 3.59 -22.21 -19.36
N ALA A 148 4.39 -21.29 -18.82
CA ALA A 148 5.77 -21.08 -19.27
C ALA A 148 6.71 -22.24 -18.91
N ILE A 149 6.58 -22.81 -17.71
CA ILE A 149 7.56 -23.76 -17.16
C ILE A 149 7.18 -25.22 -17.43
N GLY A 150 5.88 -25.53 -17.47
CA GLY A 150 5.34 -26.90 -17.61
C GLY A 150 5.53 -27.80 -16.36
N SER A 151 6.30 -27.38 -15.36
CA SER A 151 6.58 -28.15 -14.14
C SER A 151 5.94 -27.52 -12.90
N ARG A 152 5.11 -28.30 -12.19
CA ARG A 152 4.48 -27.89 -10.93
C ARG A 152 5.51 -27.62 -9.84
N ALA A 153 6.59 -28.40 -9.77
CA ALA A 153 7.60 -28.26 -8.73
C ALA A 153 8.31 -26.92 -8.80
N VAL A 154 8.73 -26.52 -10.02
CA VAL A 154 9.41 -25.24 -10.24
C VAL A 154 8.43 -24.08 -10.13
N THR A 155 7.19 -24.23 -10.61
CA THR A 155 6.14 -23.21 -10.41
C THR A 155 5.90 -22.94 -8.91
N ASN A 156 5.86 -23.98 -8.08
CA ASN A 156 5.68 -23.84 -6.63
C ASN A 156 6.85 -23.10 -5.96
N LEU A 157 8.07 -23.19 -6.50
CA LEU A 157 9.21 -22.39 -6.02
C LEU A 157 8.94 -20.89 -6.20
N PHE A 158 8.38 -20.47 -7.35
CA PHE A 158 8.00 -19.08 -7.58
C PHE A 158 6.87 -18.62 -6.66
N VAL A 159 5.90 -19.48 -6.39
CA VAL A 159 4.85 -19.19 -5.39
C VAL A 159 5.47 -18.96 -4.01
N PHE A 160 6.43 -19.81 -3.62
CA PHE A 160 7.16 -19.64 -2.36
C PHE A 160 7.95 -18.33 -2.33
N MET A 161 8.64 -17.97 -3.42
CA MET A 161 9.37 -16.70 -3.53
C MET A 161 8.47 -15.49 -3.27
N PHE A 162 7.27 -15.45 -3.86
CA PHE A 162 6.29 -14.40 -3.60
C PHE A 162 5.78 -14.42 -2.16
N ALA A 163 5.40 -15.60 -1.66
CA ALA A 163 4.90 -15.75 -0.30
C ALA A 163 5.94 -15.31 0.74
N PHE A 164 7.22 -15.60 0.50
CA PHE A 164 8.32 -15.19 1.38
C PHE A 164 8.45 -13.66 1.45
N ILE A 165 8.45 -12.95 0.31
CA ILE A 165 8.52 -11.48 0.30
C ILE A 165 7.30 -10.88 1.00
N LEU A 166 6.10 -11.39 0.74
CA LEU A 166 4.88 -10.93 1.41
C LEU A 166 4.95 -11.14 2.93
N PHE A 167 5.49 -12.28 3.37
CA PHE A 167 5.68 -12.56 4.78
C PHE A 167 6.67 -11.58 5.43
N VAL A 168 7.82 -11.29 4.81
CA VAL A 168 8.77 -10.29 5.34
C VAL A 168 8.16 -8.89 5.37
N SER A 169 7.43 -8.50 4.31
CA SER A 169 6.71 -7.22 4.27
C SER A 169 5.70 -7.09 5.41
N PHE A 170 5.05 -8.19 5.79
CA PHE A 170 4.08 -8.18 6.88
C PHE A 170 4.67 -7.76 8.24
N PHE A 171 5.94 -8.10 8.53
CA PHE A 171 6.63 -7.61 9.74
C PHE A 171 6.74 -6.08 9.75
N ASN A 172 7.12 -5.50 8.61
CA ASN A 172 7.31 -4.06 8.43
C ASN A 172 5.97 -3.31 8.55
N VAL A 173 4.94 -3.78 7.84
CA VAL A 173 3.61 -3.15 7.88
C VAL A 173 3.03 -3.22 9.30
N PHE A 174 3.21 -4.34 9.99
CA PHE A 174 2.73 -4.50 11.36
C PHE A 174 3.40 -3.52 12.34
N ALA A 175 4.72 -3.35 12.24
CA ALA A 175 5.48 -2.36 13.00
C ALA A 175 5.01 -0.92 12.68
N SER A 176 4.92 -0.61 11.39
CA SER A 176 4.51 0.68 10.83
C SER A 176 3.14 1.13 11.34
N VAL A 177 2.12 0.28 11.25
CA VAL A 177 0.76 0.59 11.71
C VAL A 177 0.70 0.78 13.24
N SER A 178 1.46 -0.01 14.00
CA SER A 178 1.53 0.17 15.47
C SER A 178 2.10 1.53 15.87
N ARG A 179 3.06 2.06 15.10
CA ARG A 179 3.67 3.38 15.33
C ARG A 179 2.76 4.52 14.92
N LEU A 180 2.02 4.36 13.83
CA LEU A 180 0.96 5.31 13.47
C LEU A 180 -0.10 5.42 14.56
N LEU A 181 -0.57 4.26 15.07
CA LEU A 181 -1.56 4.21 16.16
C LEU A 181 -1.02 4.89 17.42
N TRP A 182 0.24 4.63 17.77
CA TRP A 182 0.92 5.26 18.90
C TRP A 182 1.07 6.78 18.71
N ALA A 183 1.57 7.24 17.56
CA ALA A 183 1.82 8.64 17.28
C ALA A 183 0.52 9.46 17.32
N PHE A 184 -0.56 8.93 16.71
CA PHE A 184 -1.85 9.59 16.76
C PHE A 184 -2.46 9.59 18.18
N SER A 185 -2.21 8.54 18.96
CA SER A 185 -2.62 8.48 20.38
C SER A 185 -1.81 9.44 21.26
N ARG A 186 -0.52 9.64 21.00
CA ARG A 186 0.33 10.62 21.71
C ARG A 186 -0.24 12.02 21.60
N ASP A 187 -0.82 12.35 20.44
CA ASP A 187 -1.42 13.64 20.15
C ASP A 187 -2.91 13.71 20.58
N ASN A 188 -3.37 12.77 21.42
CA ASN A 188 -4.74 12.63 21.90
C ASN A 188 -5.80 12.49 20.79
N GLY A 189 -5.41 11.96 19.63
CA GLY A 189 -6.27 11.78 18.46
C GLY A 189 -7.27 10.62 18.57
N LEU A 190 -7.07 9.68 19.50
CA LEU A 190 -7.90 8.47 19.62
C LEU A 190 -8.59 8.32 20.98
N PRO A 191 -9.73 7.60 21.04
CA PRO A 191 -10.25 7.12 22.32
C PRO A 191 -9.19 6.25 23.00
N PHE A 192 -9.12 6.31 24.34
CA PHE A 192 -8.11 5.60 25.14
C PHE A 192 -6.65 5.94 24.80
N SER A 193 -6.38 7.14 24.25
CA SER A 193 -5.04 7.63 23.89
C SER A 193 -3.98 7.41 24.98
N ARG A 194 -4.32 7.55 26.26
CA ARG A 194 -3.41 7.32 27.40
C ARG A 194 -2.84 5.90 27.45
N VAL A 195 -3.59 4.90 27.00
CA VAL A 195 -3.16 3.50 26.98
C VAL A 195 -2.23 3.26 25.80
N PHE A 196 -2.64 3.68 24.60
CA PHE A 196 -1.89 3.41 23.37
C PHE A 196 -0.66 4.29 23.19
N ALA A 197 -0.61 5.48 23.80
CA ALA A 197 0.56 6.37 23.79
C ALA A 197 1.72 5.90 24.68
N LYS A 198 1.50 4.90 25.56
CA LYS A 198 2.52 4.43 26.50
C LYS A 198 3.61 3.61 25.79
N VAL A 199 4.85 4.04 25.95
CA VAL A 199 6.04 3.31 25.47
C VAL A 199 6.58 2.42 26.59
N HIS A 200 6.92 1.17 26.27
CA HIS A 200 7.46 0.24 27.26
C HIS A 200 8.92 0.60 27.62
N PRO A 201 9.30 0.70 28.91
CA PRO A 201 10.61 1.23 29.32
C PRO A 201 11.81 0.38 28.87
N LYS A 202 11.69 -0.96 28.91
CA LYS A 202 12.77 -1.88 28.49
C LYS A 202 12.87 -2.04 26.96
N LEU A 203 11.74 -2.35 26.32
CA LEU A 203 11.65 -2.60 24.87
C LEU A 203 11.67 -1.32 24.01
N LYS A 204 11.49 -0.13 24.61
CA LYS A 204 11.46 1.18 23.93
C LYS A 204 10.49 1.26 22.75
N MET A 205 9.38 0.52 22.81
CA MET A 205 8.36 0.45 21.76
C MET A 205 6.94 0.50 22.34
N PRO A 206 5.92 0.92 21.56
CA PRO A 206 4.54 1.04 22.02
C PRO A 206 3.81 -0.30 22.01
N VAL A 207 4.12 -1.17 22.98
CA VAL A 207 3.55 -2.53 23.09
C VAL A 207 2.03 -2.53 23.12
N ASN A 208 1.40 -1.57 23.80
CA ASN A 208 -0.07 -1.48 23.86
C ASN A 208 -0.69 -1.22 22.48
N ALA A 209 -0.06 -0.37 21.67
CA ALA A 209 -0.50 -0.12 20.31
C ALA A 209 -0.30 -1.37 19.44
N LEU A 210 0.84 -2.06 19.59
CA LEU A 210 1.11 -3.32 18.90
C LEU A 210 0.06 -4.40 19.20
N CYS A 211 -0.30 -4.58 20.48
CA CYS A 211 -1.36 -5.50 20.90
C CYS A 211 -2.72 -5.10 20.34
N ALA A 212 -3.05 -3.80 20.31
CA ALA A 212 -4.30 -3.33 19.74
C ALA A 212 -4.41 -3.65 18.24
N VAL A 213 -3.32 -3.45 17.48
CA VAL A 213 -3.26 -3.81 16.06
C VAL A 213 -3.37 -5.33 15.88
N ALA A 214 -2.67 -6.15 16.66
CA ALA A 214 -2.81 -7.61 16.63
C ALA A 214 -4.25 -8.05 16.88
N THR A 215 -4.87 -7.55 17.95
CA THR A 215 -6.26 -7.87 18.30
C THR A 215 -7.21 -7.45 17.19
N CYS A 216 -7.06 -6.25 16.62
CA CYS A 216 -7.86 -5.78 15.51
C CYS A 216 -7.74 -6.71 14.29
N LEU A 217 -6.52 -7.09 13.90
CA LEU A 217 -6.28 -8.03 12.81
C LEU A 217 -6.91 -9.40 13.08
N CYS A 218 -6.81 -9.91 14.30
CA CYS A 218 -7.43 -11.18 14.70
C CYS A 218 -8.96 -11.12 14.61
N LEU A 219 -9.58 -10.03 15.06
CA LEU A 219 -11.03 -9.82 14.99
C LEU A 219 -11.51 -9.67 13.54
N LEU A 220 -10.78 -8.90 12.72
CA LEU A 220 -11.07 -8.77 11.29
C LEU A 220 -10.95 -10.12 10.56
N GLY A 221 -10.00 -10.97 10.97
CA GLY A 221 -9.87 -12.33 10.46
C GLY A 221 -11.10 -13.21 10.73
N LEU A 222 -11.87 -12.94 11.80
CA LEU A 222 -13.10 -13.69 12.11
C LEU A 222 -14.19 -13.43 11.07
N ILE A 223 -14.18 -12.27 10.40
CA ILE A 223 -15.14 -11.95 9.33
C ILE A 223 -15.10 -13.02 8.24
N ASN A 224 -13.90 -13.51 7.90
CA ASN A 224 -13.72 -14.54 6.87
C ASN A 224 -14.36 -15.89 7.24
N ILE A 225 -14.54 -16.19 8.54
CA ILE A 225 -15.25 -17.40 8.98
C ILE A 225 -16.75 -17.27 8.67
N GLY A 226 -17.33 -16.08 8.91
CA GLY A 226 -18.75 -15.84 8.68
C GLY A 226 -19.11 -15.59 7.22
N SER A 227 -18.26 -14.86 6.50
CA SER A 227 -18.47 -14.52 5.10
C SER A 227 -17.16 -14.11 4.43
N SER A 228 -16.74 -14.91 3.45
CA SER A 228 -15.64 -14.55 2.53
C SER A 228 -15.99 -13.31 1.70
N THR A 229 -17.27 -13.06 1.41
CA THR A 229 -17.75 -11.84 0.76
C THR A 229 -17.41 -10.61 1.59
N ALA A 230 -17.79 -10.61 2.87
CA ALA A 230 -17.57 -9.50 3.77
C ALA A 230 -16.08 -9.24 3.99
N PHE A 231 -15.28 -10.31 3.99
CA PHE A 231 -13.83 -10.21 4.08
C PHE A 231 -13.21 -9.59 2.81
N ASN A 232 -13.60 -10.05 1.62
CA ASN A 232 -13.15 -9.48 0.35
C ASN A 232 -13.58 -8.02 0.19
N ALA A 233 -14.81 -7.70 0.61
CA ALA A 233 -15.33 -6.34 0.67
C ALA A 233 -14.44 -5.42 1.53
N PHE A 234 -13.97 -5.92 2.68
CA PHE A 234 -13.07 -5.19 3.56
C PHE A 234 -11.67 -5.01 2.95
N ILE A 235 -11.11 -6.01 2.28
CA ILE A 235 -9.76 -5.91 1.69
C ILE A 235 -9.70 -4.90 0.53
N SER A 236 -10.83 -4.55 -0.10
CA SER A 236 -10.86 -3.49 -1.11
C SER A 236 -10.71 -2.06 -0.53
N LEU A 237 -10.93 -1.89 0.78
CA LEU A 237 -10.87 -0.59 1.50
C LEU A 237 -9.50 0.09 1.50
N PRO A 238 -8.38 -0.59 1.86
CA PRO A 238 -7.14 0.07 2.25
C PRO A 238 -6.56 0.93 1.14
N ALA A 239 -6.63 0.49 -0.11
CA ALA A 239 -6.09 1.27 -1.22
C ALA A 239 -6.86 2.60 -1.41
N LEU A 240 -8.19 2.60 -1.30
CA LEU A 240 -9.01 3.80 -1.45
C LEU A 240 -8.75 4.77 -0.29
N ALA A 241 -8.67 4.25 0.93
CA ALA A 241 -8.36 5.03 2.13
C ALA A 241 -6.93 5.62 2.10
N LEU A 242 -5.94 4.88 1.61
CA LEU A 242 -4.55 5.35 1.47
C LEU A 242 -4.44 6.50 0.47
N TYR A 243 -5.03 6.38 -0.72
CA TYR A 243 -5.00 7.46 -1.70
C TYR A 243 -5.75 8.71 -1.22
N MET A 244 -6.87 8.53 -0.53
CA MET A 244 -7.58 9.63 0.12
C MET A 244 -6.73 10.31 1.20
N SER A 245 -6.00 9.54 2.00
CA SER A 245 -5.05 10.03 3.00
C SER A 245 -3.95 10.90 2.38
N TYR A 246 -3.41 10.51 1.21
CA TYR A 246 -2.39 11.29 0.52
C TYR A 246 -2.92 12.59 -0.09
N PHE A 247 -4.20 12.62 -0.49
CA PHE A 247 -4.80 13.80 -1.13
C PHE A 247 -4.75 15.04 -0.23
N PHE A 248 -5.22 14.93 1.03
CA PHE A 248 -5.40 16.08 1.90
C PHE A 248 -4.09 16.83 2.23
N PRO A 249 -2.99 16.18 2.65
CA PRO A 249 -1.72 16.87 2.88
C PRO A 249 -1.17 17.56 1.62
N ILE A 250 -1.29 16.93 0.45
CA ILE A 250 -0.86 17.52 -0.83
C ILE A 250 -1.71 18.75 -1.17
N PHE A 251 -3.02 18.64 -1.00
CA PHE A 251 -3.96 19.73 -1.22
C PHE A 251 -3.68 20.91 -0.29
N PHE A 252 -3.53 20.69 1.02
CA PHE A 252 -3.24 21.76 1.96
C PHE A 252 -1.87 22.41 1.70
N LEU A 253 -0.85 21.63 1.32
CA LEU A 253 0.44 22.18 0.94
C LEU A 253 0.35 23.01 -0.35
N PHE A 254 -0.41 22.55 -1.34
CA PHE A 254 -0.66 23.28 -2.59
C PHE A 254 -1.42 24.58 -2.33
N TRP A 255 -2.53 24.52 -1.59
CA TRP A 255 -3.33 25.67 -1.18
C TRP A 255 -2.49 26.69 -0.42
N ARG A 256 -1.67 26.24 0.55
CA ARG A 256 -0.79 27.13 1.32
C ARG A 256 0.32 27.76 0.47
N ARG A 257 0.82 27.08 -0.57
CA ARG A 257 1.78 27.67 -1.52
C ARG A 257 1.15 28.77 -2.38
N LEU A 258 -0.15 28.65 -2.70
CA LEU A 258 -0.89 29.65 -3.48
C LEU A 258 -1.44 30.79 -2.63
N SER A 259 -1.77 30.52 -1.37
CA SER A 259 -2.24 31.53 -0.43
C SER A 259 -1.12 32.53 -0.14
N THR A 260 -1.33 33.78 -0.57
CA THR A 260 -0.42 34.92 -0.42
C THR A 260 -0.20 35.38 1.02
N ASN A 261 -0.74 34.66 2.01
CA ASN A 261 -0.65 35.05 3.41
C ASN A 261 0.76 34.76 3.97
N HIS A 262 1.69 35.71 3.79
CA HIS A 262 3.10 35.63 4.19
C HIS A 262 3.32 35.64 5.71
N SER A 263 2.26 35.80 6.49
CA SER A 263 2.28 35.88 7.96
C SER A 263 2.88 34.63 8.63
N THR A 264 2.82 33.46 7.99
CA THR A 264 3.47 32.23 8.47
C THR A 264 4.11 31.47 7.30
N PRO A 265 5.40 31.69 6.99
CA PRO A 265 6.06 30.99 5.90
C PRO A 265 6.05 29.47 6.15
N ILE A 266 6.01 28.69 5.07
CA ILE A 266 6.13 27.22 5.17
C ILE A 266 7.55 26.92 5.67
N PRO A 267 7.70 26.24 6.82
CA PRO A 267 9.02 25.84 7.30
C PRO A 267 9.55 24.74 6.39
N TRP A 268 10.46 25.10 5.49
CA TRP A 268 11.07 24.15 4.56
C TRP A 268 12.15 23.33 5.27
N GLY A 269 12.12 22.01 5.03
CA GLY A 269 13.26 21.15 5.35
C GLY A 269 14.42 21.36 4.37
N PRO A 270 15.55 20.67 4.59
CA PRO A 270 16.72 20.71 3.69
C PRO A 270 16.41 20.17 2.29
N PHE A 271 15.30 19.44 2.12
CA PHE A 271 14.81 18.98 0.83
C PHE A 271 13.66 19.87 0.33
N LYS A 272 13.82 20.46 -0.87
CA LYS A 272 12.82 21.31 -1.52
C LYS A 272 12.74 21.03 -3.03
N LEU A 273 11.52 20.96 -3.56
CA LEU A 273 11.24 20.80 -5.00
C LEU A 273 11.19 22.14 -5.77
N GLY A 274 11.45 23.25 -5.08
CA GLY A 274 11.47 24.59 -5.68
C GLY A 274 10.19 24.91 -6.47
N LYS A 275 10.40 25.45 -7.69
CA LYS A 275 9.34 25.88 -8.62
C LYS A 275 8.57 24.72 -9.26
N ALA A 276 9.13 23.51 -9.29
CA ALA A 276 8.42 22.33 -9.81
C ALA A 276 7.36 21.80 -8.82
N GLY A 277 7.47 22.15 -7.53
CA GLY A 277 6.59 21.63 -6.48
C GLY A 277 5.08 21.82 -6.72
N PRO A 278 4.57 23.01 -7.13
CA PRO A 278 3.15 23.18 -7.41
C PRO A 278 2.64 22.32 -8.57
N LEU A 279 3.43 22.16 -9.64
CA LEU A 279 3.07 21.30 -10.78
C LEU A 279 3.01 19.83 -10.38
N ILE A 280 3.98 19.37 -9.57
CA ILE A 280 3.99 18.01 -9.03
C ILE A 280 2.78 17.78 -8.13
N ASN A 281 2.45 18.73 -7.26
CA ASN A 281 1.27 18.64 -6.40
C ASN A 281 -0.01 18.57 -7.24
N LEU A 282 -0.15 19.40 -8.28
CA LEU A 282 -1.32 19.40 -9.16
C LEU A 282 -1.47 18.06 -9.91
N GLY A 283 -0.36 17.55 -10.48
CA GLY A 283 -0.35 16.24 -11.14
C GLY A 283 -0.70 15.10 -10.18
N ALA A 284 -0.13 15.11 -8.97
CA ALA A 284 -0.42 14.11 -7.94
C ALA A 284 -1.90 14.16 -7.52
N MET A 285 -2.46 15.33 -7.26
CA MET A 285 -3.89 15.48 -6.93
C MET A 285 -4.79 14.99 -8.07
N GLY A 286 -4.48 15.35 -9.33
CA GLY A 286 -5.23 14.91 -10.49
C GLY A 286 -5.22 13.38 -10.65
N TYR A 287 -4.05 12.76 -10.46
CA TYR A 287 -3.92 11.31 -10.51
C TYR A 287 -4.63 10.61 -9.34
N ILE A 288 -4.57 11.17 -8.13
CA ILE A 288 -5.32 10.65 -6.99
C ILE A 288 -6.82 10.74 -7.25
N ILE A 289 -7.34 11.87 -7.76
CA ILE A 289 -8.76 12.01 -8.12
C ILE A 289 -9.17 10.96 -9.15
N PHE A 290 -8.33 10.72 -10.17
CA PHE A 290 -8.55 9.65 -11.13
C PHE A 290 -8.71 8.30 -10.42
N ILE A 291 -7.78 7.93 -9.54
CA ILE A 291 -7.88 6.67 -8.78
C ILE A 291 -9.15 6.63 -7.92
N LEU A 292 -9.49 7.70 -7.20
CA LEU A 292 -10.67 7.75 -6.34
C LEU A 292 -12.00 7.58 -7.12
N ILE A 293 -12.04 7.99 -8.39
CA ILE A 293 -13.21 7.81 -9.26
C ILE A 293 -13.29 6.39 -9.80
N TRP A 294 -12.18 5.85 -10.31
CA TRP A 294 -12.17 4.56 -10.98
C TRP A 294 -12.14 3.39 -10.01
N MET A 295 -11.45 3.53 -8.87
CA MET A 295 -11.21 2.42 -7.94
C MET A 295 -12.49 1.78 -7.38
N PRO A 296 -13.55 2.51 -7.02
CA PRO A 296 -14.78 1.91 -6.51
C PRO A 296 -15.63 1.19 -7.57
N LEU A 297 -15.27 1.27 -8.86
CA LEU A 297 -16.04 0.61 -9.91
C LEU A 297 -15.87 -0.92 -9.86
N PRO A 298 -16.91 -1.69 -10.23
CA PRO A 298 -16.83 -3.15 -10.26
C PRO A 298 -15.90 -3.62 -11.37
N GLY A 299 -15.07 -4.62 -11.06
CA GLY A 299 -14.12 -5.19 -12.02
C GLY A 299 -14.76 -6.03 -13.13
N ALA A 300 -15.99 -6.50 -12.93
CA ALA A 300 -16.74 -7.29 -13.91
C ALA A 300 -18.25 -7.00 -13.86
N LEU A 301 -18.93 -7.19 -14.99
CA LEU A 301 -20.38 -7.11 -15.16
C LEU A 301 -20.96 -8.48 -15.57
N PRO A 302 -22.21 -8.81 -15.18
CA PRO A 302 -23.10 -8.02 -14.33
C PRO A 302 -22.63 -7.97 -12.86
N VAL A 303 -22.97 -6.89 -12.16
CA VAL A 303 -22.60 -6.75 -10.74
C VAL A 303 -23.47 -7.67 -9.90
N ASP A 304 -22.83 -8.47 -9.06
CA ASP A 304 -23.48 -9.26 -8.03
C ASP A 304 -22.89 -8.93 -6.65
N ARG A 305 -23.45 -9.56 -5.61
CA ARG A 305 -22.99 -9.37 -4.23
C ARG A 305 -21.54 -9.84 -3.98
N TRP A 306 -20.95 -10.60 -4.88
CA TRP A 306 -19.62 -11.19 -4.73
C TRP A 306 -18.53 -10.40 -5.47
N ASN A 307 -18.87 -9.77 -6.60
CA ASN A 307 -17.95 -8.98 -7.41
C ASN A 307 -18.06 -7.46 -7.19
N LEU A 308 -19.08 -7.00 -6.45
CA LEU A 308 -19.22 -5.59 -6.11
C LEU A 308 -18.00 -5.10 -5.33
N ASN A 309 -17.44 -3.98 -5.75
CA ASN A 309 -16.38 -3.33 -5.00
C ASN A 309 -16.97 -2.53 -3.83
N TYR A 310 -16.85 -3.07 -2.62
CA TYR A 310 -17.38 -2.46 -1.41
C TYR A 310 -16.51 -1.35 -0.82
N ALA A 311 -15.39 -0.98 -1.45
CA ALA A 311 -14.49 0.06 -0.92
C ALA A 311 -15.22 1.39 -0.68
N GLY A 312 -16.04 1.84 -1.64
CA GLY A 312 -16.77 3.12 -1.54
C GLY A 312 -17.71 3.20 -0.33
N PRO A 313 -18.70 2.29 -0.20
CA PRO A 313 -19.60 2.26 0.96
C PRO A 313 -18.87 2.15 2.30
N VAL A 314 -17.84 1.31 2.38
CA VAL A 314 -17.08 1.11 3.63
C VAL A 314 -16.28 2.36 4.00
N VAL A 315 -15.60 3.01 3.03
CA VAL A 315 -14.95 4.32 3.26
C VAL A 315 -15.96 5.34 3.76
N GLY A 316 -17.13 5.42 3.13
CA GLY A 316 -18.21 6.31 3.55
C GLY A 316 -18.62 6.09 5.01
N ALA A 317 -18.82 4.84 5.41
CA ALA A 317 -19.15 4.48 6.79
C ALA A 317 -18.05 4.88 7.79
N VAL A 318 -16.78 4.66 7.44
CA VAL A 318 -15.63 5.03 8.28
C VAL A 318 -15.52 6.56 8.41
N LEU A 319 -15.72 7.32 7.33
CA LEU A 319 -15.71 8.79 7.36
C LEU A 319 -16.84 9.35 8.23
N VAL A 320 -18.03 8.76 8.15
CA VAL A 320 -19.16 9.14 9.02
C VAL A 320 -18.82 8.86 10.48
N ALA A 321 -18.28 7.67 10.78
CA ALA A 321 -17.87 7.33 12.15
C ALA A 321 -16.78 8.29 12.70
N ALA A 322 -15.80 8.65 11.86
CA ALA A 322 -14.76 9.62 12.23
C ALA A 322 -15.33 11.03 12.45
N ALA A 323 -16.27 11.48 11.62
CA ALA A 323 -16.95 12.76 11.78
C ALA A 323 -17.79 12.79 13.07
N LEU A 324 -18.47 11.68 13.40
CA LEU A 324 -19.21 11.55 14.65
C LEU A 324 -18.28 11.60 15.86
N ASP A 325 -17.17 10.85 15.88
CA ASP A 325 -16.19 10.92 16.98
C ASP A 325 -15.64 12.34 17.14
N TRP A 326 -15.31 13.01 16.02
CA TRP A 326 -14.84 14.39 16.03
C TRP A 326 -15.84 15.35 16.68
N CYS A 327 -17.11 15.28 16.28
CA CYS A 327 -18.19 16.14 16.80
C CYS A 327 -18.50 15.88 18.28
N VAL A 328 -18.46 14.62 18.72
CA VAL A 328 -18.79 14.26 20.11
C VAL A 328 -17.62 14.57 21.05
N ASN A 329 -16.43 14.02 20.79
CA ASN A 329 -15.31 14.04 21.73
C ASN A 329 -13.98 14.49 21.11
N GLY A 330 -13.74 14.29 19.81
CA GLY A 330 -12.46 14.56 19.16
C GLY A 330 -12.05 16.03 19.23
N ARG A 331 -12.97 16.96 18.91
CA ARG A 331 -12.73 18.41 18.99
C ARG A 331 -12.35 18.94 20.38
N ARG A 332 -12.66 18.18 21.44
CA ARG A 332 -12.33 18.53 22.83
C ARG A 332 -10.98 17.95 23.27
N ARG A 333 -10.56 16.83 22.67
CA ARG A 333 -9.35 16.07 23.04
C ARG A 333 -8.15 16.44 22.19
N PHE A 334 -8.36 16.57 20.87
CA PHE A 334 -7.29 16.77 19.91
C PHE A 334 -6.79 18.20 19.97
N ARG A 335 -5.48 18.35 20.08
CA ARG A 335 -4.78 19.63 19.96
C ARG A 335 -3.79 19.51 18.83
N VAL A 336 -3.83 20.45 17.88
CA VAL A 336 -2.87 20.47 16.78
C VAL A 336 -1.46 20.52 17.37
N PRO A 337 -0.56 19.60 17.02
CA PRO A 337 0.82 19.64 17.47
C PRO A 337 1.45 20.95 16.99
N VAL A 338 1.73 21.86 17.91
CA VAL A 338 2.53 23.05 17.62
C VAL A 338 3.97 22.56 17.54
N ALA A 339 4.62 22.72 16.39
CA ALA A 339 6.04 22.41 16.29
C ALA A 339 6.77 23.16 17.41
N PRO A 340 7.67 22.50 18.18
CA PRO A 340 8.46 23.22 19.16
C PRO A 340 9.21 24.33 18.44
N ILE A 341 9.11 25.56 18.96
CA ILE A 341 9.92 26.69 18.49
C ILE A 341 11.37 26.27 18.72
N ILE A 342 12.06 25.90 17.65
CA ILE A 342 13.48 25.59 17.69
C ILE A 342 14.15 26.95 17.83
N SER A 343 14.57 27.32 19.04
CA SER A 343 15.51 28.42 19.24
C SER A 343 16.81 28.03 18.55
N ASP A 344 17.28 28.90 17.65
CA ASP A 344 18.50 28.73 16.84
C ASP A 344 19.75 28.41 17.66
#